data_AF-F8F6Z1-F1
#
_entry.id   AF-F8F6Z1-F1
#
_cell.length_a   1.000
_cell.length_b   1.000
_cell.length_c   1.000
_cell.angle_alpha   90.00
_cell.angle_beta   90.00
_cell.angle_gamma   90.00
#
_symmetry.space_group_name_H-M   'P 1'
#
loop_
_entity.id
_entity.type
_entity.pdbx_description
1 polymer ?
#
loop_
_entity_poly.entity_id
_entity_poly.type
_entity_poly.pdbx_seq_one_letter_code
_entity_poly.pdbx_strand_id
1 'polypeptide(L)'
;MPKKELIRVVKTPDDVLLIDLTGKKAGRGAYLCGKQSCFKLAKKSRAFDRALKTPVSPDIYDALEQDFIKVEDEFIAGKEAVDDEHDDE
;
A
#
# COMPACT_ATOMS: atom_id res chain seq x y z
N MET A 1 -11.60 7.07 -4.50
CA MET A 1 -10.50 7.19 -3.52
C MET A 1 -9.43 8.09 -4.13
N PRO A 2 -9.26 9.32 -3.60
CA PRO A 2 -8.09 10.15 -3.86
C PRO A 2 -6.79 9.34 -3.69
N LYS A 3 -5.76 9.67 -4.46
CA LYS A 3 -4.47 8.95 -4.42
C LYS A 3 -3.81 9.01 -3.03
N LYS A 4 -4.10 10.07 -2.26
CA LYS A 4 -3.69 10.25 -0.86
C LYS A 4 -4.34 9.25 0.09
N GLU A 5 -5.47 8.66 -0.29
CA GLU A 5 -6.21 7.65 0.49
C GLU A 5 -5.79 6.20 0.17
N LEU A 6 -4.68 6.02 -0.54
CA LEU A 6 -4.18 4.71 -0.96
C LEU A 6 -2.75 4.49 -0.45
N ILE A 7 -2.49 3.27 0.03
CA ILE A 7 -1.15 2.80 0.36
C ILE A 7 -0.51 2.28 -0.93
N ARG A 8 0.71 2.75 -1.25
CA ARG A 8 1.47 2.30 -2.42
C ARG A 8 2.40 1.15 -2.02
N VAL A 9 2.39 0.07 -2.79
CA VAL A 9 3.44 -0.95 -2.82
C VAL A 9 4.34 -0.66 -4.02
N VAL A 10 5.65 -0.63 -3.83
CA VAL A 10 6.62 -0.34 -4.91
C VAL A 10 7.59 -1.51 -5.08
N LYS A 11 7.85 -1.88 -6.34
CA LYS A 11 9.00 -2.70 -6.72
C LYS A 11 10.15 -1.77 -7.09
N THR A 12 11.22 -1.79 -6.30
CA THR A 12 12.43 -0.98 -6.54
C THR A 12 13.21 -1.48 -7.76
N PRO A 13 14.18 -0.71 -8.26
CA PRO A 13 15.12 -1.19 -9.30
C PRO A 13 15.92 -2.43 -8.87
N ASP A 14 16.12 -2.64 -7.57
CA ASP A 14 16.82 -3.81 -7.00
C ASP A 14 15.88 -5.02 -6.80
N ASP A 15 14.70 -5.01 -7.43
CA ASP A 15 13.66 -6.05 -7.35
C ASP A 15 13.13 -6.33 -5.93
N VAL A 16 13.25 -5.36 -5.02
CA VAL A 16 12.69 -5.42 -3.67
C VAL A 16 11.29 -4.81 -3.66
N LEU A 17 10.34 -5.47 -3.00
CA LEU A 17 8.98 -4.95 -2.81
C LEU A 17 8.84 -4.34 -1.41
N LEU A 18 8.32 -3.11 -1.34
CA LEU A 18 8.21 -2.33 -0.11
C LEU A 18 6.91 -1.51 -0.07
N ILE A 19 6.46 -1.12 1.12
CA ILE A 19 5.43 -0.09 1.29
C ILE A 19 6.04 1.31 1.09
N ASP A 20 5.34 2.20 0.38
CA ASP A 20 5.74 3.57 0.08
C ASP A 20 4.61 4.57 0.33
N LEU A 21 4.46 5.04 1.56
CA LEU A 21 3.49 6.10 1.88
C LEU A 21 3.79 7.43 1.19
N THR A 22 5.06 7.71 0.89
CA THR A 22 5.48 9.01 0.35
C THR A 22 5.17 9.15 -1.14
N GLY A 23 5.03 8.03 -1.85
CA GLY A 23 4.94 8.00 -3.31
C GLY A 23 6.22 8.42 -4.04
N LYS A 24 7.33 8.65 -3.32
CA LYS A 24 8.61 9.16 -3.86
C LYS A 24 9.61 8.06 -4.20
N LYS A 25 9.41 6.82 -3.74
CA LYS A 25 10.35 5.73 -4.03
C LYS A 25 10.33 5.41 -5.52
N ALA A 26 11.53 5.24 -6.09
CA ALA A 26 11.72 4.88 -7.49
C ALA A 26 11.25 3.45 -7.77
N GLY A 27 10.72 3.23 -8.98
CA GLY A 27 10.27 1.91 -9.43
C GLY A 27 8.77 1.84 -9.73
N ARG A 28 8.30 0.62 -10.03
CA ARG A 28 6.91 0.39 -10.42
C ARG A 28 6.03 0.29 -9.17
N GLY A 29 4.97 1.10 -9.12
CA GLY A 29 4.04 1.12 -7.99
C GLY A 29 2.68 0.48 -8.30
N ALA A 30 2.07 -0.10 -7.28
CA ALA A 30 0.68 -0.52 -7.24
C ALA A 30 0.00 0.14 -6.04
N TYR A 31 -1.17 0.75 -6.26
CA TYR A 31 -1.93 1.39 -5.18
C TYR A 31 -2.99 0.44 -4.66
N LEU A 32 -3.13 0.40 -3.35
CA LEU A 32 -4.09 -0.42 -2.63
C LEU A 32 -4.88 0.45 -1.67
N CYS A 33 -6.17 0.12 -1.46
CA CYS A 33 -6.93 0.81 -0.42
C CYS A 33 -6.26 0.58 0.94
N GLY A 34 -6.25 1.58 1.81
CA GLY A 34 -5.61 1.54 3.13
C GLY A 34 -6.35 0.68 4.16
N LYS A 35 -6.87 -0.50 3.75
CA LYS A 35 -7.54 -1.47 4.63
C LYS A 35 -6.90 -2.84 4.48
N GLN A 36 -6.70 -3.56 5.58
CA GLN A 36 -6.17 -4.92 5.58
C GLN A 36 -6.94 -5.87 4.64
N SER A 37 -8.27 -5.68 4.53
CA SER A 37 -9.12 -6.48 3.65
C SER A 37 -8.75 -6.36 2.17
N CYS A 38 -8.31 -5.17 1.73
CA CYS A 38 -7.79 -4.98 0.37
C CYS A 38 -6.49 -5.75 0.16
N PHE A 39 -5.61 -5.78 1.16
CA PHE A 39 -4.35 -6.52 1.06
C PHE A 39 -4.60 -8.03 0.95
N LYS A 40 -5.50 -8.58 1.79
CA LYS A 40 -5.89 -9.99 1.73
C LYS A 40 -6.43 -10.38 0.36
N LEU A 41 -7.24 -9.52 -0.27
CA LEU A 41 -7.73 -9.75 -1.62
C LEU A 41 -6.62 -9.67 -2.69
N ALA A 42 -5.70 -8.71 -2.55
CA ALA A 42 -4.54 -8.58 -3.43
C ALA A 42 -3.62 -9.81 -3.36
N LYS A 43 -3.39 -10.35 -2.16
CA LYS A 43 -2.65 -11.60 -1.93
C LYS A 43 -3.35 -12.79 -2.56
N LYS A 44 -4.63 -13.01 -2.26
CA LYS A 44 -5.42 -14.13 -2.81
C LYS A 44 -5.47 -14.13 -4.34
N SER A 45 -5.57 -12.95 -4.94
CA SER A 45 -5.68 -12.81 -6.40
C SER A 45 -4.33 -12.63 -7.13
N ARG A 46 -3.22 -12.66 -6.40
CA ARG A 46 -1.87 -12.34 -6.90
C ARG A 46 -1.83 -11.02 -7.69
N ALA A 47 -2.44 -9.98 -7.12
CA ALA A 47 -2.59 -8.70 -7.80
C ALA A 47 -1.24 -7.98 -8.02
N PHE A 48 -0.31 -8.10 -7.06
CA PHE A 48 1.02 -7.51 -7.18
C PHE A 48 1.83 -8.15 -8.31
N ASP A 49 1.65 -9.44 -8.59
CA ASP A 49 2.33 -10.09 -9.71
C ASP A 49 2.05 -9.37 -11.04
N ARG A 50 0.76 -9.13 -11.29
CA ARG A 50 0.28 -8.42 -12.48
C ARG A 50 0.67 -6.95 -12.46
N ALA A 51 0.46 -6.28 -11.33
CA ALA A 51 0.64 -4.84 -11.22
C ALA A 51 2.12 -4.43 -11.26
N LEU A 52 3.01 -5.22 -10.64
CA LEU A 52 4.45 -4.96 -10.57
C LEU A 52 5.22 -5.67 -11.70
N LYS A 53 4.55 -6.53 -12.47
CA LYS A 53 5.12 -7.39 -13.52
C LYS A 53 6.30 -8.22 -13.03
N THR A 54 6.14 -8.84 -11.87
CA THR A 54 7.13 -9.75 -11.29
C THR A 54 6.40 -10.81 -10.49
N PRO A 55 6.73 -12.10 -10.59
CA PRO A 55 6.18 -13.09 -9.67
C PRO A 55 6.59 -12.74 -8.23
N VAL A 56 5.64 -12.80 -7.30
CA VAL A 56 5.85 -12.51 -5.88
C VAL A 56 5.67 -13.79 -5.08
N SER A 57 6.69 -14.17 -4.31
CA SER A 57 6.62 -15.40 -3.50
C SER A 57 5.66 -15.23 -2.32
N PRO A 58 5.10 -16.34 -1.78
CA PRO A 58 4.27 -16.31 -0.58
C PRO A 58 4.95 -15.62 0.61
N ASP A 59 6.23 -15.87 0.83
CA ASP A 59 6.98 -15.27 1.95
C ASP A 59 7.07 -13.74 1.83
N ILE A 60 7.23 -13.22 0.60
CA ILE A 60 7.23 -11.77 0.35
C ILE A 60 5.84 -11.20 0.59
N TYR A 61 4.78 -11.92 0.19
CA TYR A 61 3.40 -11.51 0.50
C TYR A 61 3.15 -11.44 2.00
N ASP A 62 3.66 -12.40 2.77
CA ASP A 62 3.52 -12.43 4.23
C ASP A 62 4.28 -11.28 4.88
N ALA A 63 5.52 -11.02 4.46
CA ALA A 63 6.31 -9.89 4.93
C ALA A 63 5.63 -8.54 4.61
N LEU A 64 5.15 -8.37 3.38
CA LEU A 64 4.42 -7.17 2.97
C LEU A 64 3.10 -7.01 3.74
N GLU A 65 2.42 -8.08 4.11
CA GLU A 65 1.19 -8.02 4.91
C GLU A 65 1.49 -7.48 6.32
N GLN A 66 2.59 -7.94 6.94
CA GLN A 66 3.03 -7.43 8.24
C GLN A 66 3.39 -5.94 8.18
N ASP A 67 4.11 -5.53 7.15
CA ASP A 67 4.47 -4.12 6.97
C ASP A 67 3.24 -3.26 6.64
N PHE A 68 2.29 -3.80 5.87
CA PHE A 68 1.04 -3.11 5.58
C PHE A 68 0.21 -2.87 6.85
N ILE A 69 0.11 -3.86 7.75
CA ILE A 69 -0.64 -3.73 9.00
C ILE A 69 -0.05 -2.63 9.88
N LYS A 70 1.29 -2.58 10.04
CA LYS A 70 1.95 -1.53 10.82
C LYS A 70 1.66 -0.13 10.26
N VAL A 71 1.62 -0.04 8.94
CA VAL A 71 1.41 1.22 8.22
C VAL A 71 -0.06 1.61 8.15
N GLU A 72 -0.99 0.66 8.19
CA GLU A 72 -2.44 0.91 8.24
C GLU A 72 -2.80 1.78 9.45
N ASP A 73 -2.21 1.49 10.62
CA ASP A 73 -2.41 2.29 11.84
C ASP A 73 -1.94 3.75 11.67
N GLU A 74 -0.75 3.95 11.09
CA GLU A 74 -0.22 5.29 10.78
C GLU A 74 -1.06 6.02 9.73
N PHE A 75 -1.59 5.27 8.77
CA PHE A 75 -2.40 5.78 7.68
C PHE A 75 -3.79 6.23 8.14
N ILE A 76 -4.42 5.47 9.04
CA ILE A 76 -5.71 5.81 9.63
C ILE A 76 -5.57 7.05 10.54
N ALA A 77 -4.54 7.07 11.39
CA ALA A 77 -4.27 8.23 12.25
C ALA A 77 -4.01 9.51 11.44
N GLY A 78 -3.31 9.40 10.30
CA GLY A 78 -3.09 10.52 9.39
C GLY A 78 -4.34 10.96 8.61
N LYS A 79 -5.35 10.10 8.46
CA LYS A 79 -6.61 10.43 7.79
C LYS A 79 -7.59 11.13 8.74
N GLU A 80 -7.69 10.68 9.99
CA GLU A 80 -8.52 11.32 11.03
C GLU A 80 -8.12 12.78 11.28
N ALA A 81 -6.83 13.11 11.16
CA ALA A 81 -6.35 14.49 11.30
C ALA A 81 -6.65 15.40 10.09
N VAL A 82 -7.02 14.84 8.93
CA VAL A 82 -7.28 15.60 7.68
C VAL A 82 -8.78 15.78 7.44
N ASP A 83 -9.61 14.88 7.96
CA ASP A 83 -11.06 14.99 7.88
C ASP A 83 -11.65 16.04 8.87
N ASP A 84 -10.86 16.57 9.82
CA ASP A 84 -11.24 17.64 10.77
C ASP A 84 -11.15 19.07 10.16
N GLU A 85 -10.57 19.24 8.96
CA GLU A 85 -10.44 20.55 8.26
C GLU A 85 -11.55 20.81 7.22
N HIS A 86 -12.73 20.17 7.32
CA HIS A 86 -13.83 20.41 6.37
C HIS A 86 -15.18 20.77 7.00
N ASP A 87 -15.17 21.50 8.12
CA ASP A 87 -16.37 22.08 8.73
C ASP A 87 -16.24 23.62 8.95
N ASP A 88 -15.65 24.32 7.97
CA ASP A 88 -15.81 25.78 7.84
C ASP A 88 -16.13 26.15 6.37
N GLU A 89 -17.32 26.76 6.23
CA GLU A 89 -18.04 27.30 5.06
C GLU A 89 -18.85 26.38 4.12
#